data_AF-A0A4Y2NNA5-F1
#
_entry.id   AF-A0A4Y2NNA5-F1
#
_cell.length_a   1.000
_cell.length_b   1.000
_cell.length_c   1.000
_cell.angle_alpha   90.00
_cell.angle_beta   90.00
_cell.angle_gamma   90.00
#
_symmetry.space_group_name_H-M   'P 1'
#
loop_
_entity.id
_entity.type
_entity.pdbx_description
1 polymer ?
#
loop_
_entity_poly.entity_id
_entity_poly.type
_entity_poly.pdbx_seq_one_letter_code
_entity_poly.pdbx_strand_id
1 'polypeptide(L)'
;MQDLGFDSDSNNLSIIPLLERLNLREKVKTFCSILREKKLVEEDIVQCIPQLEITGSLSCFQELKDEFLISRLDHYMKAALETTPKGLKQKFVIQRALQVIGESINVEEADPSSIRHLLRKCLPIDTLEILKKARNTLSHLKSFQFPLKFETEEDDGLFTSIRSEIRNVKQAFEKIFDIQGFRFMEFLINRGLESAQKFRRDAGIDMHPVVQCMKNLRKELKCILDDKEVDGHRVFVPGVNKFFRKLTGFASKVQIEQIRGEIPPEVRTREVAIGKLEEDLGRGIAVDVDRFDSLFLKTRDLCGIKSEYEKYLNDESEAEPGQTSKRSRLLHRIEKSPNPLNTLDLIFEKKKVSDSQLKVLFEVIPFTDKARSTLNSLIEIFKSPCGNNLANLLNRIKHLYEMSIDEQYDIRFLWERAKSSKAKQHLVYKIVQRYLREPSFQVSMEMLLFDCFAILKNNEDFRYFWKKDSFLFNGIDLWNVLACGDPLLESIGDILDPKDLPSELVKKMLQLFEDRECIETLCDMWQKEKQSEKIPDNSSEWYKSKERIVCCARWQDYSKLLAEDPKDFEICEAVVSFLKNVTEPKRKKY
;
A
#
# COMPACT_ATOMS: atom_id res chain seq x y z
N MET A 1 12.41 -7.37 -43.43
CA MET A 1 11.19 -6.68 -42.97
C MET A 1 9.99 -7.62 -42.93
N GLN A 2 9.74 -8.46 -43.94
CA GLN A 2 8.73 -9.52 -43.86
C GLN A 2 9.10 -10.64 -42.86
N ASP A 3 10.38 -10.90 -42.60
CA ASP A 3 10.81 -11.87 -41.57
C ASP A 3 10.65 -11.39 -40.11
N LEU A 4 10.08 -10.19 -39.90
CA LEU A 4 9.78 -9.62 -38.58
C LEU A 4 8.27 -9.44 -38.33
N GLY A 5 7.41 -9.97 -39.21
CA GLY A 5 5.95 -9.97 -39.00
C GLY A 5 5.25 -8.62 -39.17
N PHE A 6 5.83 -7.67 -39.90
CA PHE A 6 5.16 -6.41 -40.24
C PHE A 6 4.43 -6.54 -41.59
N ASP A 7 3.11 -6.49 -41.56
CA ASP A 7 2.26 -6.36 -42.76
C ASP A 7 2.54 -5.04 -43.48
N SER A 8 2.59 -5.12 -44.81
CA SER A 8 3.04 -4.06 -45.73
C SER A 8 2.05 -2.91 -45.96
N ASP A 9 0.89 -2.92 -45.30
CA ASP A 9 -0.26 -2.12 -45.76
C ASP A 9 -0.65 -0.98 -44.80
N SER A 10 0.32 -0.34 -44.13
CA SER A 10 0.06 0.92 -43.41
C SER A 10 1.04 2.04 -43.80
N ASN A 11 0.73 2.70 -44.91
CA ASN A 11 1.50 3.81 -45.47
C ASN A 11 1.48 5.12 -44.64
N ASN A 12 1.23 5.10 -43.32
CA ASN A 12 1.13 6.35 -42.55
C ASN A 12 1.62 6.37 -41.09
N LEU A 13 2.33 5.35 -40.59
CA LEU A 13 2.90 5.39 -39.23
C LEU A 13 4.28 4.73 -39.19
N SER A 14 5.36 5.51 -39.09
CA SER A 14 6.62 5.09 -38.39
C SER A 14 7.86 5.97 -38.57
N ILE A 15 7.87 7.05 -39.37
CA ILE A 15 9.13 7.78 -39.61
C ILE A 15 9.62 8.56 -38.36
N ILE A 16 8.73 9.09 -37.53
CA ILE A 16 9.09 9.87 -36.33
C ILE A 16 9.56 8.97 -35.17
N PRO A 17 8.89 7.85 -34.80
CA PRO A 17 9.41 6.91 -33.82
C PRO A 17 10.73 6.24 -34.24
N LEU A 18 10.97 6.06 -35.55
CA LEU A 18 12.23 5.51 -36.05
C LEU A 18 13.38 6.53 -35.91
N LEU A 19 13.13 7.81 -36.19
CA LEU A 19 14.11 8.89 -36.03
C LEU A 19 14.40 9.20 -34.56
N GLU A 20 13.43 9.08 -33.65
CA GLU A 20 13.67 9.20 -32.21
C GLU A 20 14.39 8.00 -31.63
N ARG A 21 14.08 6.78 -32.09
CA ARG A 21 14.89 5.59 -31.78
C ARG A 21 16.31 5.71 -32.35
N LEU A 22 16.48 6.27 -33.55
CA LEU A 22 17.79 6.53 -34.14
C LEU A 22 18.53 7.66 -33.41
N ASN A 23 17.85 8.71 -32.96
CA ASN A 23 18.46 9.82 -32.23
C ASN A 23 18.79 9.45 -30.79
N LEU A 24 17.94 8.66 -30.11
CA LEU A 24 18.26 8.03 -28.84
C LEU A 24 19.44 7.06 -29.02
N ARG A 25 19.43 6.23 -30.08
CA ARG A 25 20.54 5.34 -30.43
C ARG A 25 21.83 6.10 -30.75
N GLU A 26 21.76 7.25 -31.42
CA GLU A 26 22.92 8.08 -31.74
C GLU A 26 23.42 8.87 -30.51
N LYS A 27 22.53 9.32 -29.63
CA LYS A 27 22.89 9.93 -28.34
C LYS A 27 23.49 8.91 -27.39
N VAL A 28 22.93 7.71 -27.35
CA VAL A 28 23.51 6.56 -26.66
C VAL A 28 24.86 6.24 -27.29
N LYS A 29 25.00 6.09 -28.62
CA LYS A 29 26.30 5.89 -29.29
C LYS A 29 27.32 6.99 -29.04
N THR A 30 26.87 8.24 -28.92
CA THR A 30 27.74 9.38 -28.59
C THR A 30 28.21 9.26 -27.15
N PHE A 31 27.31 8.94 -26.23
CA PHE A 31 27.62 8.61 -24.84
C PHE A 31 28.55 7.37 -24.75
N CYS A 32 28.31 6.32 -25.54
CA CYS A 32 29.18 5.16 -25.72
C CYS A 32 30.57 5.55 -26.23
N SER A 33 30.66 6.46 -27.20
CA SER A 33 31.95 6.91 -27.77
C SER A 33 32.73 7.73 -26.76
N ILE A 34 32.07 8.58 -25.97
CA ILE A 34 32.67 9.31 -24.84
C ILE A 34 33.21 8.33 -23.79
N LEU A 35 32.49 7.23 -23.51
CA LEU A 35 32.96 6.18 -22.59
C LEU A 35 34.14 5.40 -23.17
N ARG A 36 34.15 5.09 -24.48
CA ARG A 36 35.23 4.38 -25.17
C ARG A 36 36.49 5.22 -25.34
N GLU A 37 36.38 6.51 -25.63
CA GLU A 37 37.51 7.45 -25.71
C GLU A 37 38.25 7.59 -24.38
N LYS A 38 37.55 7.35 -23.25
CA LYS A 38 38.14 7.37 -21.91
C LYS A 38 38.84 6.07 -21.49
N LYS A 39 38.94 5.05 -22.36
CA LYS A 39 39.59 3.74 -22.07
C LYS A 39 39.18 3.14 -20.71
N LEU A 40 37.88 3.17 -20.38
CA LEU A 40 37.37 2.46 -19.21
C LEU A 40 36.95 1.05 -19.65
N VAL A 41 37.49 0.04 -18.98
CA VAL A 41 37.13 -1.37 -19.20
C VAL A 41 35.69 -1.56 -18.70
N GLU A 42 34.94 -2.50 -19.27
CA GLU A 42 33.52 -2.77 -18.97
C GLU A 42 33.26 -2.93 -17.45
N GLU A 43 34.24 -3.47 -16.71
CA GLU A 43 34.21 -3.64 -15.25
C GLU A 43 34.40 -2.33 -14.46
N ASP A 44 35.00 -1.28 -15.07
CA ASP A 44 35.23 0.02 -14.45
C ASP A 44 34.07 1.01 -14.67
N ILE A 45 33.26 0.83 -15.71
CA ILE A 45 32.17 1.77 -16.07
C ILE A 45 31.06 1.76 -15.00
N VAL A 46 30.71 0.58 -14.49
CA VAL A 46 29.68 0.39 -13.44
C VAL A 46 30.12 0.99 -12.10
N GLN A 47 31.43 1.06 -11.83
CA GLN A 47 31.98 1.65 -10.60
C GLN A 47 32.27 3.15 -10.70
N CYS A 48 32.45 3.69 -11.92
CA CYS A 48 32.87 5.09 -12.11
C CYS A 48 31.73 6.11 -12.24
N ILE A 49 30.47 5.68 -12.43
CA ILE A 49 29.34 6.61 -12.50
C ILE A 49 28.37 6.30 -11.35
N PRO A 50 28.40 7.09 -10.26
CA PRO A 50 27.45 6.92 -9.17
C PRO A 50 26.03 7.03 -9.73
N GLN A 51 25.20 6.03 -9.48
CA GLN A 51 23.78 6.01 -9.85
C GLN A 51 23.04 7.30 -9.44
N LEU A 52 23.48 7.93 -8.35
CA LEU A 52 23.01 9.23 -7.87
C LEU A 52 23.28 10.41 -8.84
N GLU A 53 24.34 10.38 -9.64
CA GLU A 53 24.70 11.46 -10.58
C GLU A 53 23.87 11.41 -11.87
N ILE A 54 23.57 10.21 -12.39
CA ILE A 54 22.66 10.03 -13.54
C ILE A 54 21.21 10.28 -13.11
N THR A 55 20.79 9.68 -11.99
CA THR A 55 19.45 9.93 -11.46
C THR A 55 19.32 11.41 -11.09
N GLY A 56 20.35 12.03 -10.52
CA GLY A 56 20.43 13.46 -10.21
C GLY A 56 20.32 14.35 -11.45
N SER A 57 21.11 14.09 -12.48
CA SER A 57 21.11 14.87 -13.73
C SER A 57 19.83 14.72 -14.55
N LEU A 58 19.25 13.51 -14.62
CA LEU A 58 17.94 13.29 -15.25
C LEU A 58 16.80 13.81 -14.36
N SER A 59 16.98 13.84 -13.04
CA SER A 59 15.99 14.37 -12.12
C SER A 59 15.81 15.89 -12.22
N CYS A 60 16.73 16.59 -12.89
CA CYS A 60 16.60 18.01 -13.17
C CYS A 60 15.60 18.30 -14.32
N PHE A 61 15.14 17.28 -15.06
CA PHE A 61 14.19 17.46 -16.17
C PHE A 61 12.78 17.05 -15.74
N GLN A 62 11.99 18.04 -15.33
CA GLN A 62 10.62 17.84 -14.85
C GLN A 62 9.73 17.16 -15.91
N GLU A 63 9.91 17.49 -17.19
CA GLU A 63 9.13 16.93 -18.30
C GLU A 63 9.35 15.43 -18.47
N LEU A 64 10.58 14.96 -18.28
CA LEU A 64 10.90 13.54 -18.34
C LEU A 64 10.26 12.80 -17.16
N LYS A 65 10.37 13.36 -15.95
CA LYS A 65 9.74 12.77 -14.75
C LYS A 65 8.22 12.66 -14.88
N ASP A 66 7.61 13.71 -15.40
CA ASP A 66 6.17 13.81 -15.55
C ASP A 66 5.65 12.84 -16.63
N GLU A 67 6.40 12.65 -17.72
CA GLU A 67 6.09 11.65 -18.76
C GLU A 67 6.13 10.22 -18.20
N PHE A 68 7.14 9.90 -17.40
CA PHE A 68 7.24 8.60 -16.73
C PHE A 68 6.07 8.35 -15.78
N LEU A 69 5.70 9.36 -15.00
CA LEU A 69 4.57 9.26 -14.09
C LEU A 69 3.26 8.98 -14.84
N ILE A 70 3.02 9.68 -15.96
CA ILE A 70 1.82 9.45 -16.78
C ILE A 70 1.84 8.07 -17.40
N SER A 71 2.96 7.66 -18.01
CA SER A 71 3.10 6.34 -18.62
C SER A 71 2.79 5.23 -17.62
N ARG A 72 3.33 5.35 -16.41
CA ARG A 72 3.03 4.43 -15.30
C ARG A 72 1.55 4.46 -14.96
N LEU A 73 0.98 5.64 -14.67
CA LEU A 73 -0.42 5.78 -14.29
C LEU A 73 -1.36 5.21 -15.35
N ASP A 74 -1.12 5.50 -16.63
CA ASP A 74 -1.91 4.98 -17.75
C ASP A 74 -1.79 3.45 -17.86
N HIS A 75 -0.59 2.89 -17.70
CA HIS A 75 -0.38 1.43 -17.70
C HIS A 75 -1.27 0.72 -16.67
N TYR A 76 -1.24 1.15 -15.40
CA TYR A 76 -2.04 0.51 -14.35
C TYR A 76 -3.55 0.71 -14.56
N MET A 77 -3.97 1.88 -15.05
CA MET A 77 -5.39 2.12 -15.38
C MET A 77 -5.84 1.25 -16.56
N LYS A 78 -5.04 1.12 -17.63
CA LYS A 78 -5.32 0.22 -18.77
C LYS A 78 -5.42 -1.22 -18.30
N ALA A 79 -4.46 -1.71 -17.52
CA ALA A 79 -4.49 -3.05 -16.98
C ALA A 79 -5.80 -3.33 -16.21
N ALA A 80 -6.23 -2.41 -15.34
CA ALA A 80 -7.50 -2.54 -14.61
C ALA A 80 -8.74 -2.53 -15.51
N LEU A 81 -8.69 -1.79 -16.62
CA LEU A 81 -9.78 -1.66 -17.58
C LEU A 81 -9.82 -2.74 -18.66
N GLU A 82 -8.73 -3.46 -18.89
CA GLU A 82 -8.60 -4.49 -19.94
C GLU A 82 -8.64 -5.91 -19.38
N THR A 83 -8.27 -6.11 -18.11
CA THR A 83 -8.31 -7.44 -17.46
C THR A 83 -9.73 -8.03 -17.49
N THR A 84 -9.83 -9.34 -17.69
CA THR A 84 -11.12 -10.05 -17.73
C THR A 84 -11.89 -9.82 -16.42
N PRO A 85 -13.22 -9.60 -16.50
CA PRO A 85 -14.04 -9.15 -15.37
C PRO A 85 -14.32 -10.21 -14.30
N LYS A 86 -13.49 -11.26 -14.19
CA LYS A 86 -13.76 -12.41 -13.32
C LYS A 86 -12.50 -12.88 -12.60
N GLY A 87 -12.67 -13.20 -11.32
CA GLY A 87 -11.65 -13.83 -10.49
C GLY A 87 -10.81 -12.84 -9.69
N LEU A 88 -10.02 -13.40 -8.78
CA LEU A 88 -9.26 -12.64 -7.78
C LEU A 88 -8.14 -11.81 -8.42
N LYS A 89 -7.53 -12.30 -9.52
CA LYS A 89 -6.50 -11.58 -10.29
C LYS A 89 -6.95 -10.17 -10.67
N GLN A 90 -8.15 -10.02 -11.20
CA GLN A 90 -8.69 -8.71 -11.57
C GLN A 90 -8.86 -7.78 -10.37
N LYS A 91 -9.25 -8.32 -9.21
CA LYS A 91 -9.42 -7.54 -7.98
C LYS A 91 -8.09 -6.97 -7.52
N PHE A 92 -7.02 -7.76 -7.58
CA PHE A 92 -5.66 -7.28 -7.31
C PHE A 92 -5.21 -6.20 -8.30
N VAL A 93 -5.51 -6.37 -9.60
CA VAL A 93 -5.20 -5.34 -10.61
C VAL A 93 -5.90 -4.01 -10.29
N ILE A 94 -7.19 -4.07 -9.93
CA ILE A 94 -7.96 -2.88 -9.55
C ILE A 94 -7.42 -2.22 -8.27
N GLN A 95 -7.10 -3.00 -7.24
CA GLN A 95 -6.51 -2.47 -6.01
C GLN A 95 -5.19 -1.75 -6.27
N ARG A 96 -4.31 -2.36 -7.06
CA ARG A 96 -3.01 -1.77 -7.40
C ARG A 96 -3.16 -0.49 -8.23
N ALA A 97 -4.09 -0.48 -9.18
CA ALA A 97 -4.41 0.73 -9.93
C ALA A 97 -4.90 1.87 -9.02
N LEU A 98 -5.79 1.58 -8.06
CA LEU A 98 -6.22 2.58 -7.07
C LEU A 98 -5.05 3.11 -6.23
N GLN A 99 -4.13 2.24 -5.85
CA GLN A 99 -2.93 2.62 -5.11
C GLN A 99 -2.05 3.57 -5.94
N VAL A 100 -1.77 3.24 -7.21
CA VAL A 100 -0.96 4.06 -8.12
C VAL A 100 -1.63 5.40 -8.45
N ILE A 101 -2.95 5.41 -8.66
CA ILE A 101 -3.73 6.65 -8.82
C ILE A 101 -3.52 7.54 -7.59
N GLY A 102 -3.75 7.00 -6.39
CA GLY A 102 -3.58 7.76 -5.17
C GLY A 102 -2.14 8.26 -4.96
N GLU A 103 -1.13 7.46 -5.27
CA GLU A 103 0.29 7.85 -5.20
C GLU A 103 0.62 9.01 -6.14
N SER A 104 0.03 9.00 -7.33
CA SER A 104 0.27 9.99 -8.38
C SER A 104 -0.30 11.36 -8.00
N ILE A 105 -1.38 11.41 -7.21
CA ILE A 105 -2.04 12.65 -6.75
C ILE A 105 -1.67 13.05 -5.31
N ASN A 106 -0.98 12.20 -4.56
CA ASN A 106 -0.67 12.42 -3.14
C ASN A 106 0.63 13.22 -2.93
N VAL A 107 0.64 14.50 -3.31
CA VAL A 107 1.77 15.43 -3.07
C VAL A 107 1.25 16.78 -2.61
N GLU A 108 1.35 17.06 -1.32
CA GLU A 108 0.80 18.29 -0.69
C GLU A 108 1.43 19.58 -1.24
N GLU A 109 2.72 19.55 -1.61
CA GLU A 109 3.49 20.68 -2.12
C GLU A 109 4.05 20.39 -3.53
N ALA A 110 3.20 19.92 -4.46
CA ALA A 110 3.64 19.76 -5.84
C ALA A 110 3.91 21.14 -6.46
N ASP A 111 5.07 21.30 -7.10
CA ASP A 111 5.37 22.45 -7.95
C ASP A 111 4.16 22.69 -8.89
N PRO A 112 3.61 23.91 -8.96
CA PRO A 112 2.53 24.27 -9.89
C PRO A 112 2.81 23.86 -11.34
N SER A 113 4.08 23.73 -11.73
CA SER A 113 4.51 23.31 -13.06
C SER A 113 4.54 21.78 -13.27
N SER A 114 4.42 21.00 -12.20
CA SER A 114 4.40 19.53 -12.24
C SER A 114 3.05 18.98 -12.70
N ILE A 115 3.10 17.88 -13.46
CA ILE A 115 1.90 17.15 -13.84
C ILE A 115 1.05 16.70 -12.66
N ARG A 116 1.65 16.41 -11.50
CA ARG A 116 0.92 16.00 -10.30
C ARG A 116 -0.03 17.10 -9.83
N HIS A 117 0.37 18.36 -9.97
CA HIS A 117 -0.49 19.51 -9.68
C HIS A 117 -1.71 19.51 -10.61
N LEU A 118 -1.49 19.33 -11.92
CA LEU A 118 -2.56 19.28 -12.92
C LEU A 118 -3.51 18.11 -12.66
N LEU A 119 -2.99 16.90 -12.41
CA LEU A 119 -3.80 15.71 -12.09
C LEU A 119 -4.71 15.96 -10.87
N ARG A 120 -4.20 16.66 -9.84
CA ARG A 120 -5.02 17.05 -8.69
C ARG A 120 -6.13 18.03 -9.07
N LYS A 121 -5.84 19.02 -9.91
CA LYS A 121 -6.81 20.05 -10.31
C LYS A 121 -7.96 19.49 -11.16
N CYS A 122 -7.76 18.38 -11.86
CA CYS A 122 -8.82 17.69 -12.61
C CYS A 122 -9.84 16.93 -11.76
N LEU A 123 -9.59 16.75 -10.45
CA LEU A 123 -10.46 15.98 -9.59
C LEU A 123 -11.12 16.84 -8.51
N PRO A 124 -12.41 16.61 -8.19
CA PRO A 124 -13.04 17.24 -7.03
C PRO A 124 -12.30 16.92 -5.72
N ILE A 125 -12.32 17.86 -4.77
CA ILE A 125 -11.64 17.74 -3.47
C ILE A 125 -12.08 16.45 -2.74
N ASP A 126 -13.38 16.14 -2.73
CA ASP A 126 -13.89 14.93 -2.08
C ASP A 126 -13.34 13.64 -2.71
N THR A 127 -13.22 13.63 -4.05
CA THR A 127 -12.65 12.50 -4.80
C THR A 127 -11.16 12.33 -4.50
N LEU A 128 -10.40 13.43 -4.42
CA LEU A 128 -8.99 13.40 -4.01
C LEU A 128 -8.83 12.79 -2.63
N GLU A 129 -9.63 13.23 -1.66
CA GLU A 129 -9.55 12.73 -0.28
C GLU A 129 -9.91 11.25 -0.17
N ILE A 130 -10.90 10.77 -0.93
CA ILE A 130 -11.25 9.35 -0.98
C ILE A 130 -10.11 8.52 -1.58
N LEU A 131 -9.55 8.94 -2.71
CA LEU A 131 -8.45 8.22 -3.38
C LEU A 131 -7.18 8.18 -2.52
N LYS A 132 -6.82 9.28 -1.86
CA LYS A 132 -5.71 9.32 -0.89
C LYS A 132 -5.92 8.35 0.26
N LYS A 133 -7.12 8.34 0.85
CA LYS A 133 -7.47 7.43 1.96
C LYS A 133 -7.42 5.96 1.54
N ALA A 134 -7.95 5.64 0.36
CA ALA A 134 -7.88 4.30 -0.21
C ALA A 134 -6.42 3.85 -0.41
N ARG A 135 -5.60 4.70 -1.03
CA ARG A 135 -4.17 4.44 -1.24
C ARG A 135 -3.41 4.23 0.07
N ASN A 136 -3.59 5.11 1.06
CA ASN A 136 -2.89 5.01 2.33
C ASN A 136 -3.28 3.72 3.07
N THR A 137 -4.54 3.31 2.97
CA THR A 137 -5.02 2.05 3.54
C THR A 137 -4.38 0.85 2.85
N LEU A 138 -4.39 0.82 1.50
CA LEU A 138 -3.78 -0.26 0.72
C LEU A 138 -2.27 -0.37 0.93
N SER A 139 -1.58 0.76 1.10
CA SER A 139 -0.12 0.79 1.27
C SER A 139 0.33 0.40 2.68
N HIS A 140 -0.56 0.55 3.68
CA HIS A 140 -0.23 0.40 5.09
C HIS A 140 -1.31 -0.42 5.82
N LEU A 141 -1.69 -1.55 5.23
CA LEU A 141 -2.66 -2.48 5.82
C LEU A 141 -2.17 -2.93 7.20
N LYS A 142 -3.01 -2.69 8.22
CA LYS A 142 -2.81 -3.26 9.55
C LYS A 142 -3.31 -4.69 9.56
N SER A 143 -2.81 -5.50 10.49
CA SER A 143 -3.11 -6.93 10.58
C SER A 143 -4.63 -7.22 10.69
N PHE A 144 -5.35 -6.45 11.51
CA PHE A 144 -6.81 -6.56 11.61
C PHE A 144 -7.57 -6.24 10.31
N GLN A 145 -6.93 -5.57 9.33
CA GLN A 145 -7.56 -5.18 8.06
C GLN A 145 -7.46 -6.28 7.00
N PHE A 146 -6.62 -7.30 7.17
CA PHE A 146 -6.53 -8.40 6.20
C PHE A 146 -7.82 -9.23 6.12
N PRO A 147 -8.47 -9.64 7.23
CA PRO A 147 -9.77 -10.30 7.15
C PRO A 147 -10.81 -9.45 6.41
N LEU A 148 -10.90 -8.16 6.73
CA LEU A 148 -11.79 -7.22 6.05
C LEU A 148 -11.48 -7.09 4.57
N LYS A 149 -10.19 -7.13 4.21
CA LYS A 149 -9.75 -7.11 2.83
C LYS A 149 -10.20 -8.36 2.08
N PHE A 150 -10.07 -9.54 2.69
CA PHE A 150 -10.51 -10.80 2.07
C PHE A 150 -12.02 -10.81 1.87
N GLU A 151 -12.81 -10.37 2.86
CA GLU A 151 -14.26 -10.21 2.71
C GLU A 151 -14.63 -9.21 1.62
N THR A 152 -13.87 -8.10 1.53
CA THR A 152 -14.09 -7.09 0.48
C THR A 152 -13.78 -7.67 -0.90
N GLU A 153 -12.77 -8.52 -0.99
CA GLU A 153 -12.40 -9.24 -2.20
C GLU A 153 -13.46 -10.25 -2.65
N GLU A 154 -14.45 -10.62 -1.85
CA GLU A 154 -15.58 -11.43 -2.32
C GLU A 154 -16.67 -10.61 -3.04
N ASP A 155 -16.63 -9.27 -2.97
CA ASP A 155 -17.66 -8.38 -3.54
C ASP A 155 -17.38 -8.01 -5.02
N ASP A 156 -17.73 -8.91 -5.94
CA ASP A 156 -17.58 -8.69 -7.40
C ASP A 156 -18.31 -7.42 -7.88
N GLY A 157 -19.47 -7.11 -7.30
CA GLY A 157 -20.26 -5.92 -7.65
C GLY A 157 -19.54 -4.62 -7.30
N LEU A 158 -18.88 -4.59 -6.13
CA LEU A 158 -18.05 -3.47 -5.71
C LEU A 158 -16.87 -3.26 -6.67
N PHE A 159 -16.14 -4.32 -7.03
CA PHE A 159 -15.00 -4.21 -7.96
C PHE A 159 -15.44 -3.79 -9.37
N THR A 160 -16.63 -4.20 -9.81
CA THR A 160 -17.24 -3.71 -11.05
C THR A 160 -17.51 -2.20 -11.00
N SER A 161 -18.05 -1.71 -9.89
CA SER A 161 -18.25 -0.26 -9.65
C SER A 161 -16.92 0.50 -9.69
N ILE A 162 -15.91 0.01 -8.96
CA ILE A 162 -14.58 0.64 -8.90
C ILE A 162 -13.94 0.69 -10.29
N ARG A 163 -14.05 -0.38 -11.10
CA ARG A 163 -13.53 -0.39 -12.48
C ARG A 163 -14.18 0.70 -13.34
N SER A 164 -15.49 0.91 -13.19
CA SER A 164 -16.18 2.00 -13.89
C SER A 164 -15.69 3.38 -13.42
N GLU A 165 -15.40 3.51 -12.13
CA GLU A 165 -14.88 4.75 -11.54
C GLU A 165 -13.43 5.03 -11.98
N ILE A 166 -12.58 4.00 -12.11
CA ILE A 166 -11.24 4.11 -12.70
C ILE A 166 -11.33 4.61 -14.15
N ARG A 167 -12.33 4.16 -14.93
CA ARG A 167 -12.56 4.69 -16.28
C ARG A 167 -12.86 6.18 -16.26
N ASN A 168 -13.72 6.62 -15.34
CA ASN A 168 -14.05 8.04 -15.20
C ASN A 168 -12.83 8.88 -14.78
N VAL A 169 -12.00 8.37 -13.87
CA VAL A 169 -10.74 9.01 -13.48
C VAL A 169 -9.78 9.09 -14.66
N LYS A 170 -9.63 8.00 -15.43
CA LYS A 170 -8.80 7.98 -16.63
C LYS A 170 -9.25 9.02 -17.66
N GLN A 171 -10.54 9.08 -17.95
CA GLN A 171 -11.11 10.08 -18.87
C GLN A 171 -10.83 11.52 -18.40
N ALA A 172 -10.91 11.78 -17.10
CA ALA A 172 -10.55 13.10 -16.55
C ALA A 172 -9.06 13.43 -16.67
N PHE A 173 -8.19 12.41 -16.76
CA PHE A 173 -6.75 12.58 -16.95
C PHE A 173 -6.31 12.62 -18.43
N GLU A 174 -7.14 12.19 -19.38
CA GLU A 174 -6.77 12.11 -20.82
C GLU A 174 -6.23 13.44 -21.37
N LYS A 175 -6.91 14.55 -21.09
CA LYS A 175 -6.44 15.89 -21.51
C LYS A 175 -5.06 16.23 -20.94
N ILE A 176 -4.80 15.84 -19.68
CA ILE A 176 -3.51 16.07 -19.03
C ILE A 176 -2.43 15.20 -19.65
N PHE A 177 -2.76 13.94 -19.97
CA PHE A 177 -1.84 13.01 -20.62
C PHE A 177 -1.40 13.55 -21.97
N ASP A 178 -2.35 14.05 -22.76
CA ASP A 178 -2.03 14.68 -24.04
C ASP A 178 -1.16 15.94 -23.87
N ILE A 179 -1.52 16.82 -22.93
CA ILE A 179 -0.76 18.04 -22.66
C ILE A 179 0.69 17.71 -22.30
N GLN A 180 0.90 16.69 -21.46
CA GLN A 180 2.25 16.28 -21.10
C GLN A 180 3.00 15.66 -22.28
N GLY A 181 2.34 14.82 -23.08
CA GLY A 181 2.94 14.29 -24.30
C GLY A 181 3.45 15.41 -25.19
N PHE A 182 2.67 16.49 -25.36
CA PHE A 182 3.12 17.68 -26.09
C PHE A 182 4.25 18.43 -25.40
N ARG A 183 4.19 18.64 -24.07
CA ARG A 183 5.28 19.27 -23.31
C ARG A 183 6.59 18.49 -23.43
N PHE A 184 6.51 17.16 -23.38
CA PHE A 184 7.64 16.27 -23.53
C PHE A 184 8.21 16.34 -24.95
N MET A 185 7.37 16.31 -25.98
CA MET A 185 7.80 16.49 -27.37
C MET A 185 8.44 17.86 -27.61
N GLU A 186 7.86 18.96 -27.10
CA GLU A 186 8.46 20.29 -27.19
C GLU A 186 9.82 20.34 -26.48
N PHE A 187 9.92 19.74 -25.29
CA PHE A 187 11.19 19.62 -24.56
C PHE A 187 12.25 18.88 -25.39
N LEU A 188 11.91 17.72 -25.97
CA LEU A 188 12.82 16.94 -26.82
C LEU A 188 13.25 17.73 -28.06
N ILE A 189 12.33 18.46 -28.70
CA ILE A 189 12.60 19.31 -29.87
C ILE A 189 13.55 20.44 -29.49
N ASN A 190 13.28 21.16 -28.40
CA ASN A 190 14.13 22.27 -27.95
C ASN A 190 15.55 21.79 -27.62
N ARG A 191 15.67 20.65 -26.93
CA ARG A 191 16.97 20.01 -26.66
C ARG A 191 17.66 19.56 -27.95
N GLY A 192 16.92 18.97 -28.89
CA GLY A 192 17.44 18.59 -30.20
C GLY A 192 17.99 19.79 -30.99
N LEU A 193 17.26 20.91 -30.98
CA LEU A 193 17.68 22.16 -31.60
C LEU A 193 18.94 22.75 -30.96
N GLU A 194 19.02 22.79 -29.62
CA GLU A 194 20.22 23.22 -28.88
C GLU A 194 21.44 22.38 -29.26
N SER A 195 21.29 21.05 -29.27
CA SER A 195 22.34 20.10 -29.67
C SER A 195 22.76 20.28 -31.12
N ALA A 196 21.81 20.42 -32.06
CA ALA A 196 22.12 20.61 -33.48
C ALA A 196 22.84 21.95 -33.73
N GLN A 197 22.45 23.01 -33.03
CA GLN A 197 23.13 24.32 -33.10
C GLN A 197 24.54 24.25 -32.52
N LYS A 198 24.76 23.48 -31.45
CA LYS A 198 26.10 23.22 -30.91
C LYS A 198 26.94 22.42 -31.90
N PHE A 199 26.42 21.34 -32.45
CA PHE A 199 27.12 20.50 -33.42
C PHE A 199 27.48 21.24 -34.71
N ARG A 200 26.58 22.11 -35.21
CA ARG A 200 26.90 23.01 -36.33
C ARG A 200 28.07 23.94 -36.03
N ARG A 201 28.15 24.47 -34.80
CA ARG A 201 29.26 25.33 -34.36
C ARG A 201 30.57 24.55 -34.21
N ASP A 202 30.50 23.34 -33.65
CA ASP A 202 31.67 22.55 -33.29
C ASP A 202 32.25 21.74 -34.47
N ALA A 203 31.39 21.21 -35.35
CA ALA A 203 31.77 20.30 -36.44
C ALA A 203 31.59 20.91 -37.85
N GLY A 204 31.02 22.12 -37.97
CA GLY A 204 30.82 22.79 -39.26
C GLY A 204 29.80 22.14 -40.21
N ILE A 205 29.07 21.12 -39.75
CA ILE A 205 28.08 20.39 -40.55
C ILE A 205 26.76 21.16 -40.59
N ASP A 206 26.21 21.34 -41.80
CA ASP A 206 24.93 22.03 -41.98
C ASP A 206 23.73 21.12 -41.63
N MET A 207 23.09 21.43 -40.50
CA MET A 207 21.89 20.75 -40.01
C MET A 207 20.59 21.54 -40.34
N HIS A 208 20.65 22.52 -41.26
CA HIS A 208 19.53 23.41 -41.58
C HIS A 208 18.19 22.68 -41.88
N PRO A 209 18.14 21.58 -42.65
CA PRO A 209 16.88 20.87 -42.93
C PRO A 209 16.23 20.29 -41.66
N VAL A 210 17.03 19.69 -40.78
CA VAL A 210 16.57 19.10 -39.52
C VAL A 210 16.06 20.17 -38.56
N VAL A 211 16.80 21.29 -38.47
CA VAL A 211 16.41 22.44 -37.65
C VAL A 211 15.08 23.05 -38.12
N GLN A 212 14.84 23.14 -39.43
CA GLN A 212 13.59 23.69 -39.96
C GLN A 212 12.40 22.76 -39.71
N CYS A 213 12.56 21.44 -39.89
CA CYS A 213 11.52 20.46 -39.55
C CYS A 213 11.13 20.54 -38.07
N MET A 214 12.12 20.63 -37.17
CA MET A 214 11.90 20.76 -35.73
C MET A 214 11.15 22.06 -35.36
N LYS A 215 11.45 23.18 -36.03
CA LYS A 215 10.73 24.45 -35.83
C LYS A 215 9.28 24.40 -36.29
N ASN A 216 9.01 23.74 -37.42
CA ASN A 216 7.65 23.58 -37.94
C ASN A 216 6.82 22.72 -36.98
N LEU A 217 7.36 21.57 -36.55
CA LEU A 217 6.70 20.69 -35.58
C LEU A 217 6.40 21.43 -34.26
N ARG A 218 7.34 22.24 -33.75
CA ARG A 218 7.10 23.07 -32.57
C ARG A 218 5.93 24.05 -32.75
N LYS A 219 5.81 24.67 -33.92
CA LYS A 219 4.73 25.63 -34.21
C LYS A 219 3.37 24.92 -34.24
N GLU A 220 3.30 23.73 -34.84
CA GLU A 220 2.10 22.89 -34.88
C GLU A 220 1.66 22.47 -33.46
N LEU A 221 2.61 22.02 -32.64
CA LEU A 221 2.35 21.62 -31.24
C LEU A 221 1.78 22.77 -30.39
N LYS A 222 2.29 23.99 -30.58
CA LYS A 222 1.82 25.16 -29.85
C LYS A 222 0.36 25.51 -30.17
N CYS A 223 -0.03 25.44 -31.45
CA CYS A 223 -1.42 25.63 -31.84
C CYS A 223 -2.36 24.60 -31.22
N ILE A 224 -1.94 23.34 -31.09
CA ILE A 224 -2.74 22.27 -30.47
C ILE A 224 -2.92 22.48 -28.97
N LEU A 225 -1.90 23.02 -28.29
CA LEU A 225 -1.96 23.30 -26.85
C LEU A 225 -2.90 24.47 -26.50
N ASP A 226 -2.90 25.53 -27.32
CA ASP A 226 -3.74 26.72 -27.10
C ASP A 226 -5.25 26.41 -27.22
N ASP A 227 -5.63 25.34 -27.94
CA ASP A 227 -7.02 24.90 -28.13
C ASP A 227 -7.55 23.95 -27.04
N LYS A 228 -6.70 23.46 -26.12
CA LYS A 228 -7.11 22.48 -25.09
C LYS A 228 -7.54 23.15 -23.77
N GLU A 229 -8.82 23.51 -23.66
CA GLU A 229 -9.42 23.84 -22.36
C GLU A 229 -9.61 22.59 -21.49
N VAL A 230 -9.17 22.66 -20.24
CA VAL A 230 -9.36 21.61 -19.23
C VAL A 230 -10.72 21.80 -18.56
N ASP A 231 -11.74 21.19 -19.14
CA ASP A 231 -13.04 21.06 -18.47
C ASP A 231 -12.91 20.18 -17.21
N GLY A 232 -13.19 20.78 -16.05
CA GLY A 232 -13.23 20.08 -14.77
C GLY A 232 -14.43 19.13 -14.69
N HIS A 233 -14.27 17.91 -15.21
CA HIS A 233 -15.28 16.87 -15.09
C HIS A 233 -15.63 16.58 -13.62
N ARG A 234 -16.92 16.42 -13.30
CA ARG A 234 -17.37 15.96 -11.98
C ARG A 234 -17.13 14.45 -11.85
N VAL A 235 -15.91 14.06 -11.50
CA VAL A 235 -15.57 12.67 -11.20
C VAL A 235 -16.10 12.29 -9.81
N PHE A 236 -16.96 11.26 -9.75
CA PHE A 236 -17.51 10.74 -8.50
C PHE A 236 -17.06 9.28 -8.29
N VAL A 237 -16.62 8.95 -7.07
CA VAL A 237 -15.99 7.64 -6.74
C VAL A 237 -16.67 6.92 -5.55
N PRO A 238 -17.98 6.63 -5.61
CA PRO A 238 -18.73 6.06 -4.48
C PRO A 238 -18.34 4.62 -4.16
N GLY A 239 -18.00 3.81 -5.16
CA GLY A 239 -17.47 2.46 -5.01
C GLY A 239 -16.11 2.47 -4.34
N VAL A 240 -15.19 3.35 -4.71
CA VAL A 240 -13.90 3.51 -3.99
C VAL A 240 -14.13 3.90 -2.53
N ASN A 241 -15.09 4.79 -2.26
CA ASN A 241 -15.43 5.15 -0.87
C ASN A 241 -16.02 3.96 -0.10
N LYS A 242 -16.92 3.18 -0.71
CA LYS A 242 -17.47 1.95 -0.12
C LYS A 242 -16.37 0.92 0.14
N PHE A 243 -15.43 0.78 -0.79
CA PHE A 243 -14.26 -0.08 -0.67
C PHE A 243 -13.37 0.33 0.51
N PHE A 244 -12.98 1.62 0.58
CA PHE A 244 -12.23 2.15 1.71
C PHE A 244 -12.96 1.88 3.04
N ARG A 245 -14.27 2.09 3.11
CA ARG A 245 -15.06 1.82 4.33
C ARG A 245 -15.04 0.35 4.73
N LYS A 246 -15.19 -0.57 3.78
CA LYS A 246 -15.10 -2.01 4.06
C LYS A 246 -13.72 -2.42 4.55
N LEU A 247 -12.64 -1.99 3.85
CA LEU A 247 -11.26 -2.27 4.23
C LEU A 247 -10.87 -1.78 5.63
N THR A 248 -11.52 -0.72 6.07
CA THR A 248 -11.23 -0.10 7.36
C THR A 248 -12.21 -0.53 8.43
N GLY A 249 -13.37 -1.10 8.08
CA GLY A 249 -14.47 -1.31 9.03
C GLY A 249 -15.04 0.01 9.54
N PHE A 250 -14.98 1.10 8.77
CA PHE A 250 -15.62 2.37 9.18
C PHE A 250 -17.13 2.31 8.96
N ALA A 251 -17.88 2.74 9.98
CA ALA A 251 -19.25 3.16 9.79
C ALA A 251 -19.30 4.33 8.79
N SER A 252 -20.24 4.30 7.85
CA SER A 252 -20.52 5.43 6.99
C SER A 252 -21.00 6.63 7.81
N LYS A 253 -20.81 7.86 7.28
CA LYS A 253 -21.36 9.08 7.89
C LYS A 253 -22.87 8.93 8.18
N VAL A 254 -23.62 8.32 7.26
CA VAL A 254 -25.05 8.02 7.43
C VAL A 254 -25.30 7.05 8.59
N GLN A 255 -24.50 5.98 8.73
CA GLN A 255 -24.62 5.06 9.87
C GLN A 255 -24.26 5.76 11.19
N ILE A 256 -23.21 6.58 11.21
CA ILE A 256 -22.83 7.36 12.40
C ILE A 256 -23.95 8.34 12.77
N GLU A 257 -24.52 9.05 11.80
CA GLU A 257 -25.63 9.98 12.00
C GLU A 257 -26.90 9.25 12.46
N GLN A 258 -27.19 8.07 11.92
CA GLN A 258 -28.30 7.21 12.37
C GLN A 258 -28.10 6.78 13.81
N ILE A 259 -26.94 6.20 14.16
CA ILE A 259 -26.61 5.76 15.52
C ILE A 259 -26.63 6.96 16.48
N ARG A 260 -26.06 8.10 16.09
CA ARG A 260 -26.10 9.33 16.89
C ARG A 260 -27.51 9.87 17.03
N GLY A 261 -28.34 9.74 16.02
CA GLY A 261 -29.76 10.12 16.03
C GLY A 261 -30.59 9.33 17.06
N GLU A 262 -30.17 8.11 17.39
CA GLU A 262 -30.81 7.27 18.41
C GLU A 262 -30.40 7.62 19.85
N ILE A 263 -29.43 8.52 20.05
CA ILE A 263 -29.02 8.98 21.38
C ILE A 263 -30.14 9.83 21.99
N PRO A 264 -30.71 9.43 23.15
CA PRO A 264 -31.75 10.20 23.82
C PRO A 264 -31.28 11.62 24.18
N PRO A 265 -32.12 12.66 24.05
CA PRO A 265 -31.79 14.03 24.44
C PRO A 265 -31.27 14.14 25.88
N GLU A 266 -31.79 13.30 26.77
CA GLU A 266 -31.42 13.25 28.18
C GLU A 266 -29.95 12.84 28.35
N VAL A 267 -29.44 11.92 27.52
CA VAL A 267 -28.04 11.50 27.53
C VAL A 267 -27.14 12.63 27.01
N ARG A 268 -27.54 13.32 25.93
CA ARG A 268 -26.78 14.45 25.38
C ARG A 268 -26.70 15.63 26.34
N THR A 269 -27.82 15.98 26.95
CA THR A 269 -27.93 17.11 27.87
C THR A 269 -27.13 16.85 29.14
N ARG A 270 -27.16 15.60 29.62
CA ARG A 270 -26.37 15.13 30.75
C ARG A 270 -24.87 15.28 30.51
N GLU A 271 -24.40 14.91 29.32
CA GLU A 271 -22.98 15.04 28.97
C GLU A 271 -22.47 16.48 29.07
N VAL A 272 -23.23 17.41 28.47
CA VAL A 272 -22.92 18.85 28.53
C VAL A 272 -22.86 19.32 29.98
N ALA A 273 -23.75 18.79 30.82
CA ALA A 273 -23.81 19.15 32.22
C ALA A 273 -22.73 18.48 33.09
N ILE A 274 -22.23 17.28 32.72
CA ILE A 274 -21.04 16.65 33.33
C ILE A 274 -19.78 17.46 32.99
N GLY A 275 -19.59 17.88 31.73
CA GLY A 275 -18.44 18.72 31.37
C GLY A 275 -18.42 20.05 32.13
N LYS A 276 -19.61 20.64 32.34
CA LYS A 276 -19.75 21.83 33.19
C LYS A 276 -19.47 21.55 34.67
N LEU A 277 -19.85 20.37 35.17
CA LEU A 277 -19.54 19.93 36.53
C LEU A 277 -18.03 19.75 36.73
N GLU A 278 -17.33 19.14 35.78
CA GLU A 278 -15.87 19.00 35.80
C GLU A 278 -15.18 20.36 35.80
N GLU A 279 -15.68 21.32 35.03
CA GLU A 279 -15.18 22.70 35.01
C GLU A 279 -15.43 23.42 36.35
N ASP A 280 -16.65 23.34 36.89
CA ASP A 280 -17.03 23.92 38.18
C ASP A 280 -16.13 23.34 39.31
N LEU A 281 -16.00 22.01 39.35
CA LEU A 281 -15.11 21.31 40.28
C LEU A 281 -13.63 21.59 40.01
N GLY A 282 -13.21 21.83 38.77
CA GLY A 282 -11.84 22.23 38.40
C GLY A 282 -11.50 23.66 38.82
N ARG A 283 -12.50 24.50 39.04
CA ARG A 283 -12.38 25.86 39.59
C ARG A 283 -12.54 25.92 41.11
N GLY A 284 -13.02 24.85 41.73
CA GLY A 284 -13.19 24.74 43.19
C GLY A 284 -14.55 25.24 43.64
N ILE A 285 -15.51 25.24 42.74
CA ILE A 285 -16.89 25.62 43.00
C ILE A 285 -17.59 24.38 43.55
N ALA A 286 -18.05 24.44 44.80
CA ALA A 286 -18.88 23.39 45.39
C ALA A 286 -20.20 23.27 44.62
N VAL A 287 -20.63 22.03 44.38
CA VAL A 287 -21.85 21.76 43.62
C VAL A 287 -22.87 21.08 44.54
N ASP A 288 -24.13 21.51 44.44
CA ASP A 288 -25.20 20.90 45.22
C ASP A 288 -25.36 19.40 44.90
N VAL A 289 -25.67 18.61 45.93
CA VAL A 289 -25.86 17.15 45.87
C VAL A 289 -27.03 16.80 44.95
N ASP A 290 -28.11 17.58 44.93
CA ASP A 290 -29.27 17.30 44.08
C ASP A 290 -28.91 17.49 42.60
N ARG A 291 -28.16 18.54 42.27
CA ARG A 291 -27.56 18.72 40.94
C ARG A 291 -26.60 17.59 40.60
N PHE A 292 -25.75 17.14 41.52
CA PHE A 292 -24.84 16.01 41.29
C PHE A 292 -25.60 14.70 41.03
N ASP A 293 -26.59 14.36 41.86
CA ASP A 293 -27.41 13.15 41.73
C ASP A 293 -28.22 13.14 40.42
N SER A 294 -28.68 14.30 39.97
CA SER A 294 -29.39 14.43 38.69
C SER A 294 -28.50 14.13 37.47
N LEU A 295 -27.17 14.22 37.61
CA LEU A 295 -26.19 14.13 36.53
C LEU A 295 -25.58 12.75 36.29
N PHE A 296 -25.87 11.76 37.13
CA PHE A 296 -25.40 10.39 36.88
C PHE A 296 -26.57 9.39 36.84
N LEU A 297 -26.64 8.55 35.80
CA LEU A 297 -27.68 7.51 35.70
C LEU A 297 -27.46 6.52 36.82
N LYS A 298 -28.52 5.86 37.34
CA LYS A 298 -28.45 4.76 38.34
C LYS A 298 -27.63 3.54 37.84
N THR A 299 -26.37 3.74 37.49
CA THR A 299 -25.39 2.71 37.20
C THR A 299 -24.68 2.33 38.51
N ARG A 300 -24.11 1.14 38.58
CA ARG A 300 -23.53 0.63 39.84
C ARG A 300 -22.30 1.43 40.32
N ASP A 301 -21.59 2.09 39.39
CA ASP A 301 -20.43 2.94 39.68
C ASP A 301 -20.78 4.25 40.41
N LEU A 302 -22.05 4.68 40.32
CA LEU A 302 -22.52 5.88 41.01
C LEU A 302 -22.39 5.80 42.52
N CYS A 303 -22.68 4.65 43.12
CA CYS A 303 -22.62 4.53 44.58
C CYS A 303 -21.21 4.82 45.11
N GLY A 304 -20.17 4.46 44.34
CA GLY A 304 -18.78 4.73 44.69
C GLY A 304 -18.39 6.20 44.51
N ILE A 305 -18.84 6.84 43.42
CA ILE A 305 -18.58 8.26 43.15
C ILE A 305 -19.36 9.15 44.14
N LYS A 306 -20.64 8.83 44.37
CA LYS A 306 -21.50 9.53 45.34
C LYS A 306 -20.96 9.44 46.76
N SER A 307 -20.56 8.26 47.23
CA SER A 307 -19.98 8.10 48.57
C SER A 307 -18.67 8.90 48.74
N GLU A 308 -17.89 9.08 47.67
CA GLU A 308 -16.69 9.94 47.71
C GLU A 308 -17.04 11.43 47.64
N TYR A 309 -18.09 11.80 46.90
CA TYR A 309 -18.59 13.17 46.83
C TYR A 309 -19.18 13.63 48.17
N GLU A 310 -19.98 12.77 48.81
CA GLU A 310 -20.52 13.02 50.16
C GLU A 310 -19.40 13.12 51.20
N LYS A 311 -18.34 12.30 51.09
CA LYS A 311 -17.12 12.46 51.91
C LYS A 311 -16.40 13.78 51.64
N TYR A 312 -16.29 14.19 50.37
CA TYR A 312 -15.72 15.48 49.99
C TYR A 312 -16.48 16.65 50.62
N LEU A 313 -17.81 16.65 50.54
CA LEU A 313 -18.67 17.69 51.14
C LEU A 313 -18.59 17.73 52.66
N ASN A 314 -18.54 16.55 53.32
CA ASN A 314 -18.42 16.48 54.77
C ASN A 314 -17.03 16.98 55.25
N ASP A 315 -15.97 16.70 54.49
CA ASP A 315 -14.61 17.13 54.81
C ASP A 315 -14.33 18.63 54.50
N GLU A 316 -15.14 19.29 53.65
CA GLU A 316 -15.04 20.75 53.39
C GLU A 316 -15.54 21.61 54.55
N SER A 317 -16.27 21.03 55.51
CA SER A 317 -16.70 21.73 56.73
C SER A 317 -15.56 22.00 57.73
N GLU A 318 -14.38 21.39 57.52
CA GLU A 318 -13.16 21.56 58.32
C GLU A 318 -11.93 21.78 57.39
N ALA A 319 -11.77 22.99 56.83
CA ALA A 319 -10.72 23.25 55.85
C ALA A 319 -9.33 23.48 56.48
N GLU A 320 -8.40 22.53 56.29
CA GLU A 320 -6.95 22.76 56.40
C GLU A 320 -6.24 22.75 55.03
N PRO A 321 -5.10 23.45 54.88
CA PRO A 321 -4.39 23.62 53.62
C PRO A 321 -3.65 22.34 53.20
N GLY A 322 -4.35 21.44 52.49
CA GLY A 322 -3.80 20.20 51.91
C GLY A 322 -4.77 19.44 50.98
N GLN A 323 -5.96 19.98 50.71
CA GLN A 323 -7.08 19.31 50.05
C GLN A 323 -6.95 19.09 48.52
N THR A 324 -5.85 19.53 47.88
CA THR A 324 -5.61 19.31 46.43
C THR A 324 -5.58 17.83 46.05
N SER A 325 -5.18 16.94 46.95
CA SER A 325 -5.11 15.49 46.72
C SER A 325 -6.49 14.81 46.57
N LYS A 326 -7.48 15.16 47.40
CA LYS A 326 -8.82 14.51 47.39
C LYS A 326 -9.68 14.97 46.22
N ARG A 327 -9.66 16.28 45.93
CA ARG A 327 -10.35 16.87 44.78
C ARG A 327 -9.84 16.32 43.45
N SER A 328 -8.52 16.16 43.34
CA SER A 328 -7.90 15.51 42.18
C SER A 328 -8.33 14.04 42.03
N ARG A 329 -8.53 13.30 43.13
CA ARG A 329 -9.04 11.91 43.07
C ARG A 329 -10.49 11.83 42.59
N LEU A 330 -11.35 12.75 43.04
CA LEU A 330 -12.75 12.79 42.64
C LEU A 330 -12.88 13.15 41.15
N LEU A 331 -12.20 14.22 40.70
CA LEU A 331 -12.13 14.59 39.29
C LEU A 331 -11.63 13.42 38.44
N HIS A 332 -10.55 12.77 38.86
CA HIS A 332 -10.02 11.58 38.19
C HIS A 332 -11.00 10.41 38.14
N ARG A 333 -11.89 10.25 39.13
CA ARG A 333 -12.95 9.22 39.08
C ARG A 333 -14.11 9.59 38.17
N ILE A 334 -14.50 10.86 38.13
CA ILE A 334 -15.53 11.36 37.20
C ILE A 334 -15.03 11.18 35.76
N GLU A 335 -13.79 11.62 35.48
CA GLU A 335 -13.10 11.44 34.18
C GLU A 335 -12.98 9.96 33.79
N LYS A 336 -12.76 9.08 34.76
CA LYS A 336 -12.66 7.62 34.54
C LYS A 336 -14.00 6.89 34.48
N SER A 337 -15.10 7.55 34.79
CA SER A 337 -16.42 6.89 34.78
C SER A 337 -16.78 6.47 33.36
N PRO A 338 -17.43 5.30 33.15
CA PRO A 338 -17.77 4.84 31.82
C PRO A 338 -18.79 5.77 31.18
N ASN A 339 -18.33 6.54 30.21
CA ASN A 339 -19.14 7.51 29.50
C ASN A 339 -19.64 6.89 28.17
N PRO A 340 -20.95 6.81 27.92
CA PRO A 340 -21.49 6.16 26.73
C PRO A 340 -21.19 6.93 25.43
N LEU A 341 -21.12 8.27 25.46
CA LEU A 341 -20.79 9.06 24.26
C LEU A 341 -19.31 8.96 23.94
N ASN A 342 -18.45 9.07 24.95
CA ASN A 342 -17.03 8.77 24.79
C ASN A 342 -16.85 7.32 24.31
N THR A 343 -17.60 6.35 24.83
CA THR A 343 -17.54 4.95 24.37
C THR A 343 -17.93 4.83 22.89
N LEU A 344 -18.98 5.52 22.44
CA LEU A 344 -19.34 5.57 21.01
C LEU A 344 -18.22 6.19 20.17
N ASP A 345 -17.63 7.28 20.64
CA ASP A 345 -16.53 7.94 19.95
C ASP A 345 -15.30 7.03 19.92
N LEU A 346 -14.97 6.31 21.00
CA LEU A 346 -13.94 5.27 21.01
C LEU A 346 -14.23 4.16 19.98
N ILE A 347 -15.49 3.71 19.84
CA ILE A 347 -15.89 2.73 18.82
C ILE A 347 -15.67 3.31 17.41
N PHE A 348 -16.11 4.54 17.16
CA PHE A 348 -15.98 5.19 15.85
C PHE A 348 -14.53 5.58 15.51
N GLU A 349 -13.73 5.93 16.51
CA GLU A 349 -12.29 6.22 16.44
C GLU A 349 -11.43 4.96 16.48
N LYS A 350 -12.03 3.79 16.62
CA LYS A 350 -11.34 2.49 16.58
C LYS A 350 -10.37 2.25 17.73
N LYS A 351 -10.72 2.75 18.90
CA LYS A 351 -9.99 2.55 20.15
C LYS A 351 -10.58 1.36 20.90
N LYS A 352 -9.74 0.69 21.69
CA LYS A 352 -10.16 -0.45 22.51
C LYS A 352 -11.20 0.00 23.53
N VAL A 353 -12.28 -0.77 23.63
CA VAL A 353 -13.37 -0.53 24.57
C VAL A 353 -13.49 -1.73 25.51
N SER A 354 -13.63 -1.49 26.81
CA SER A 354 -13.83 -2.55 27.80
C SER A 354 -15.26 -3.10 27.76
N ASP A 355 -15.46 -4.35 28.19
CA ASP A 355 -16.81 -4.92 28.30
C ASP A 355 -17.69 -4.13 29.29
N SER A 356 -17.09 -3.49 30.30
CA SER A 356 -17.80 -2.59 31.21
C SER A 356 -18.31 -1.33 30.50
N GLN A 357 -17.51 -0.72 29.64
CA GLN A 357 -17.92 0.44 28.82
C GLN A 357 -19.04 0.06 27.85
N LEU A 358 -18.92 -1.09 27.18
CA LEU A 358 -19.97 -1.60 26.28
C LEU A 358 -21.27 -1.88 27.01
N LYS A 359 -21.21 -2.47 28.20
CA LYS A 359 -22.38 -2.74 29.02
C LYS A 359 -23.10 -1.44 29.37
N VAL A 360 -22.36 -0.43 29.86
CA VAL A 360 -22.94 0.89 30.17
C VAL A 360 -23.54 1.52 28.91
N LEU A 361 -22.84 1.47 27.77
CA LEU A 361 -23.36 2.02 26.51
C LEU A 361 -24.72 1.41 26.13
N PHE A 362 -24.83 0.08 26.11
CA PHE A 362 -26.06 -0.60 25.67
C PHE A 362 -27.19 -0.59 26.71
N GLU A 363 -26.88 -0.39 28.00
CA GLU A 363 -27.88 -0.18 29.06
C GLU A 363 -28.44 1.25 29.03
N VAL A 364 -27.59 2.24 28.74
CA VAL A 364 -27.95 3.67 28.78
C VAL A 364 -28.66 4.11 27.49
N ILE A 365 -28.22 3.62 26.33
CA ILE A 365 -28.74 4.04 25.04
C ILE A 365 -29.55 2.89 24.43
N PRO A 366 -30.88 3.05 24.25
CA PRO A 366 -31.76 2.00 23.73
C PRO A 366 -31.67 1.93 22.20
N PHE A 367 -30.51 1.51 21.69
CA PHE A 367 -30.32 1.35 20.24
C PHE A 367 -31.31 0.37 19.64
N THR A 368 -31.77 0.68 18.43
CA THR A 368 -32.51 -0.24 17.57
C THR A 368 -31.67 -1.48 17.26
N ASP A 369 -32.31 -2.60 16.90
CA ASP A 369 -31.59 -3.82 16.54
C ASP A 369 -30.59 -3.60 15.40
N LYS A 370 -30.93 -2.72 14.46
CA LYS A 370 -30.05 -2.35 13.33
C LYS A 370 -28.82 -1.57 13.81
N ALA A 371 -28.99 -0.55 14.66
CA ALA A 371 -27.88 0.21 15.22
C ALA A 371 -27.00 -0.66 16.12
N ARG A 372 -27.62 -1.50 16.96
CA ARG A 372 -26.94 -2.47 17.82
C ARG A 372 -26.15 -3.50 17.00
N SER A 373 -26.74 -4.06 15.94
CA SER A 373 -26.04 -4.96 15.02
C SER A 373 -24.85 -4.27 14.34
N THR A 374 -25.02 -3.01 13.93
CA THR A 374 -23.93 -2.21 13.34
C THR A 374 -22.81 -1.97 14.36
N LEU A 375 -23.13 -1.54 15.58
CA LEU A 375 -22.16 -1.33 16.65
C LEU A 375 -21.44 -2.62 17.02
N ASN A 376 -22.18 -3.73 17.18
CA ASN A 376 -21.58 -5.04 17.44
C ASN A 376 -20.65 -5.47 16.32
N SER A 377 -21.02 -5.26 15.05
CA SER A 377 -20.12 -5.52 13.92
C SER A 377 -18.83 -4.69 14.02
N LEU A 378 -18.92 -3.39 14.35
CA LEU A 378 -17.74 -2.55 14.55
C LEU A 378 -16.88 -3.04 15.73
N ILE A 379 -17.51 -3.43 16.83
CA ILE A 379 -16.83 -3.96 18.03
C ILE A 379 -16.17 -5.30 17.73
N GLU A 380 -16.85 -6.19 17.03
CA GLU A 380 -16.33 -7.50 16.63
C GLU A 380 -15.15 -7.37 15.67
N ILE A 381 -15.07 -6.32 14.84
CA ILE A 381 -13.86 -6.04 14.06
C ILE A 381 -12.64 -5.77 14.97
N PHE A 382 -12.84 -5.26 16.20
CA PHE A 382 -11.78 -5.08 17.21
C PHE A 382 -11.56 -6.29 18.12
N LYS A 383 -12.59 -7.12 18.32
CA LYS A 383 -12.52 -8.33 19.14
C LYS A 383 -12.04 -9.54 18.36
N SER A 384 -12.29 -9.57 17.05
CA SER A 384 -11.78 -10.58 16.15
C SER A 384 -10.25 -10.55 16.30
N PRO A 385 -9.64 -11.64 16.79
CA PRO A 385 -8.19 -11.69 16.95
C PRO A 385 -7.62 -11.30 15.60
N CYS A 386 -6.72 -10.32 15.59
CA CYS A 386 -6.01 -9.90 14.38
C CYS A 386 -5.66 -11.18 13.61
N GLY A 387 -6.29 -11.38 12.45
CA GLY A 387 -6.36 -12.71 11.84
C GLY A 387 -4.97 -13.32 11.80
N ASN A 388 -4.83 -14.60 12.16
CA ASN A 388 -3.54 -15.29 12.23
C ASN A 388 -2.65 -14.86 11.05
N ASN A 389 -1.64 -14.02 11.31
CA ASN A 389 -0.86 -13.40 10.24
C ASN A 389 -0.15 -14.45 9.38
N LEU A 390 0.20 -15.60 9.95
CA LEU A 390 0.70 -16.73 9.18
C LEU A 390 -0.37 -17.27 8.24
N ALA A 391 -1.62 -17.42 8.70
CA ALA A 391 -2.72 -17.85 7.83
C ALA A 391 -3.03 -16.82 6.73
N ASN A 392 -3.00 -15.52 7.05
CA ASN A 392 -3.14 -14.45 6.06
C ASN A 392 -2.00 -14.51 5.03
N LEU A 393 -0.76 -14.70 5.48
CA LEU A 393 0.41 -14.82 4.60
C LEU A 393 0.29 -16.06 3.70
N LEU A 394 -0.09 -17.21 4.25
CA LEU A 394 -0.31 -18.45 3.50
C LEU A 394 -1.41 -18.29 2.46
N ASN A 395 -2.51 -17.61 2.78
CA ASN A 395 -3.55 -17.29 1.82
C ASN A 395 -3.00 -16.49 0.64
N ARG A 396 -2.19 -15.46 0.90
CA ARG A 396 -1.58 -14.64 -0.16
C ARG A 396 -0.54 -15.39 -0.96
N ILE A 397 0.32 -16.18 -0.31
CA ILE A 397 1.28 -17.06 -0.98
C ILE A 397 0.58 -18.05 -1.91
N LYS A 398 -0.54 -18.63 -1.47
CA LYS A 398 -1.35 -19.55 -2.28
C LYS A 398 -1.85 -18.87 -3.55
N HIS A 399 -2.48 -17.71 -3.46
CA HIS A 399 -2.95 -16.98 -4.64
C HIS A 399 -1.81 -16.52 -5.55
N LEU A 400 -0.66 -16.16 -4.98
CA LEU A 400 0.53 -15.79 -5.73
C LEU A 400 1.09 -17.00 -6.49
N TYR A 401 1.08 -18.17 -5.87
CA TYR A 401 1.48 -19.44 -6.51
C TYR A 401 0.53 -19.81 -7.65
N GLU A 402 -0.79 -19.78 -7.40
CA GLU A 402 -1.82 -20.09 -8.39
C GLU A 402 -1.64 -19.22 -9.65
N MET A 403 -1.48 -17.90 -9.50
CA MET A 403 -1.34 -17.01 -10.67
C MET A 403 0.01 -17.15 -11.37
N SER A 404 1.08 -17.45 -10.65
CA SER A 404 2.45 -17.37 -11.18
C SER A 404 2.93 -18.68 -11.76
N ILE A 405 2.55 -19.79 -11.13
CA ILE A 405 2.99 -21.13 -11.48
C ILE A 405 1.85 -21.90 -12.17
N ASP A 406 0.67 -21.99 -11.56
CA ASP A 406 -0.38 -22.89 -12.05
C ASP A 406 -1.08 -22.43 -13.34
N GLU A 407 -1.16 -21.12 -13.59
CA GLU A 407 -1.78 -20.56 -14.81
C GLU A 407 -1.02 -20.93 -16.10
N GLN A 408 0.27 -21.26 -16.04
CA GLN A 408 1.12 -21.51 -17.21
C GLN A 408 1.79 -22.88 -17.12
N TYR A 409 1.42 -23.78 -18.04
CA TYR A 409 1.89 -25.17 -18.03
C TYR A 409 3.42 -25.28 -18.10
N ASP A 410 4.08 -24.45 -18.91
CA ASP A 410 5.54 -24.49 -19.07
C ASP A 410 6.26 -24.03 -17.79
N ILE A 411 5.78 -22.97 -17.14
CA ILE A 411 6.30 -22.49 -15.85
C ILE A 411 6.10 -23.54 -14.77
N ARG A 412 4.89 -24.13 -14.66
CA ARG A 412 4.60 -25.21 -13.71
C ARG A 412 5.51 -26.42 -13.91
N PHE A 413 5.63 -26.88 -15.15
CA PHE A 413 6.50 -28.00 -15.50
C PHE A 413 7.96 -27.73 -15.13
N LEU A 414 8.44 -26.51 -15.36
CA LEU A 414 9.78 -26.09 -14.97
C LEU A 414 9.93 -26.06 -13.45
N TRP A 415 8.97 -25.50 -12.71
CA TRP A 415 8.99 -25.48 -11.25
C TRP A 415 9.10 -26.88 -10.65
N GLU A 416 8.29 -27.83 -11.12
CA GLU A 416 8.28 -29.21 -10.63
C GLU A 416 9.59 -29.98 -10.93
N ARG A 417 10.35 -29.55 -11.96
CA ARG A 417 11.55 -30.26 -12.45
C ARG A 417 12.86 -29.52 -12.24
N ALA A 418 12.84 -28.26 -11.81
CA ALA A 418 14.01 -27.41 -11.66
C ALA A 418 14.86 -27.80 -10.42
N LYS A 419 15.63 -28.88 -10.56
CA LYS A 419 16.56 -29.35 -9.51
C LYS A 419 17.94 -28.69 -9.60
N SER A 420 18.36 -28.27 -10.78
CA SER A 420 19.68 -27.65 -11.00
C SER A 420 19.62 -26.13 -10.92
N SER A 421 20.73 -25.49 -10.55
CA SER A 421 20.84 -24.02 -10.54
C SER A 421 20.47 -23.41 -11.89
N LYS A 422 20.94 -24.00 -13.00
CA LYS A 422 20.61 -23.56 -14.36
C LYS A 422 19.11 -23.66 -14.67
N ALA A 423 18.44 -24.72 -14.22
CA ALA A 423 16.99 -24.86 -14.40
C ALA A 423 16.21 -23.84 -13.56
N LYS A 424 16.64 -23.55 -12.33
CA LYS A 424 16.07 -22.49 -11.49
C LYS A 424 16.23 -21.11 -12.13
N GLN A 425 17.40 -20.80 -12.70
CA GLN A 425 17.62 -19.56 -13.45
C GLN A 425 16.71 -19.46 -14.67
N HIS A 426 16.53 -20.55 -15.41
CA HIS A 426 15.62 -20.57 -16.55
C HIS A 426 14.15 -20.34 -16.15
N LEU A 427 13.72 -20.90 -15.01
CA LEU A 427 12.40 -20.63 -14.45
C LEU A 427 12.22 -19.14 -14.12
N VAL A 428 13.19 -18.52 -13.42
CA VAL A 428 13.16 -17.08 -13.11
C VAL A 428 13.01 -16.28 -14.39
N TYR A 429 13.84 -16.56 -15.41
CA TYR A 429 13.76 -15.90 -16.71
C TYR A 429 12.36 -16.02 -17.34
N LYS A 430 11.74 -17.20 -17.32
CA LYS A 430 10.39 -17.42 -17.87
C LYS A 430 9.33 -16.60 -17.16
N ILE A 431 9.37 -16.53 -15.83
CA ILE A 431 8.43 -15.73 -15.04
C ILE A 431 8.66 -14.23 -15.29
N VAL A 432 9.92 -13.78 -15.37
CA VAL A 432 10.25 -12.38 -15.70
C VAL A 432 9.73 -11.99 -17.09
N GLN A 433 9.92 -12.85 -18.09
CA GLN A 433 9.35 -12.61 -19.43
C GLN A 433 7.83 -12.47 -19.38
N ARG A 434 7.16 -13.27 -18.56
CA ARG A 434 5.71 -13.15 -18.34
C ARG A 434 5.36 -11.83 -17.65
N TYR A 435 6.09 -11.46 -16.60
CA TYR A 435 5.93 -10.21 -15.87
C TYR A 435 6.02 -8.99 -16.81
N LEU A 436 6.97 -8.98 -17.75
CA LEU A 436 7.13 -7.87 -18.70
C LEU A 436 6.06 -7.84 -19.80
N ARG A 437 5.52 -9.01 -20.20
CA ARG A 437 4.59 -9.13 -21.35
C ARG A 437 3.11 -9.05 -20.97
N GLU A 438 2.75 -9.48 -19.76
CA GLU A 438 1.36 -9.59 -19.32
C GLU A 438 1.06 -8.54 -18.22
N PRO A 439 0.52 -7.35 -18.56
CA PRO A 439 0.22 -6.30 -17.58
C PRO A 439 -0.65 -6.79 -16.43
N SER A 440 -1.68 -7.60 -16.72
CA SER A 440 -2.56 -8.12 -15.66
C SER A 440 -1.82 -9.01 -14.67
N PHE A 441 -0.83 -9.80 -15.12
CA PHE A 441 0.01 -10.64 -14.27
C PHE A 441 1.00 -9.78 -13.47
N GLN A 442 1.67 -8.84 -14.14
CA GLN A 442 2.58 -7.87 -13.52
C GLN A 442 1.92 -7.18 -12.32
N VAL A 443 0.77 -6.56 -12.57
CA VAL A 443 0.06 -5.73 -11.61
C VAL A 443 -0.51 -6.58 -10.47
N SER A 444 -1.03 -7.77 -10.75
CA SER A 444 -1.54 -8.66 -9.71
C SER A 444 -0.43 -9.24 -8.83
N MET A 445 0.71 -9.59 -9.43
CA MET A 445 1.89 -10.11 -8.72
C MET A 445 2.44 -9.05 -7.76
N GLU A 446 2.57 -7.79 -8.22
CA GLU A 446 2.98 -6.68 -7.37
C GLU A 446 2.06 -6.48 -6.17
N MET A 447 0.74 -6.45 -6.40
CA MET A 447 -0.23 -6.25 -5.32
C MET A 447 -0.14 -7.35 -4.26
N LEU A 448 -0.04 -8.61 -4.69
CA LEU A 448 0.06 -9.74 -3.78
C LEU A 448 1.38 -9.77 -3.02
N LEU A 449 2.49 -9.46 -3.69
CA LEU A 449 3.79 -9.35 -3.02
C LEU A 449 3.77 -8.25 -1.97
N PHE A 450 3.18 -7.09 -2.29
CA PHE A 450 3.03 -6.01 -1.32
C PHE A 450 2.12 -6.39 -0.15
N ASP A 451 1.07 -7.19 -0.37
CA ASP A 451 0.28 -7.76 0.72
C ASP A 451 1.11 -8.68 1.62
N CYS A 452 1.86 -9.63 1.04
CA CYS A 452 2.77 -10.50 1.79
C CYS A 452 3.78 -9.68 2.61
N PHE A 453 4.33 -8.62 2.02
CA PHE A 453 5.32 -7.76 2.65
C PHE A 453 4.72 -6.89 3.75
N ALA A 454 3.48 -6.44 3.60
CA ALA A 454 2.75 -5.73 4.64
C ALA A 454 2.46 -6.62 5.86
N ILE A 455 2.23 -7.92 5.66
CA ILE A 455 2.08 -8.90 6.75
C ILE A 455 3.42 -9.10 7.47
N LEU A 456 4.52 -9.24 6.73
CA LEU A 456 5.89 -9.48 7.23
C LEU A 456 6.56 -8.27 7.92
N LYS A 457 5.77 -7.34 8.46
CA LYS A 457 6.16 -6.06 9.12
C LYS A 457 7.63 -6.04 9.58
N ASN A 458 8.44 -5.15 8.98
CA ASN A 458 9.86 -4.84 9.28
C ASN A 458 10.98 -5.47 8.43
N ASN A 459 10.74 -5.96 7.21
CA ASN A 459 11.89 -6.24 6.34
C ASN A 459 12.41 -4.94 5.72
N GLU A 460 13.66 -4.57 6.04
CA GLU A 460 14.34 -3.42 5.43
C GLU A 460 14.44 -3.55 3.90
N ASP A 461 14.51 -4.80 3.40
CA ASP A 461 14.43 -5.10 1.96
C ASP A 461 13.15 -4.55 1.33
N PHE A 462 12.03 -4.50 2.06
CA PHE A 462 10.76 -4.00 1.52
C PHE A 462 10.73 -2.49 1.41
N ARG A 463 11.31 -1.74 2.36
CA ARG A 463 11.48 -0.29 2.20
C ARG A 463 12.27 0.01 0.94
N TYR A 464 13.24 -0.83 0.60
CA TYR A 464 13.98 -0.72 -0.65
C TYR A 464 13.11 -0.95 -1.88
N PHE A 465 12.26 -1.99 -1.92
CA PHE A 465 11.32 -2.21 -3.04
C PHE A 465 10.29 -1.09 -3.21
N TRP A 466 9.76 -0.54 -2.12
CA TRP A 466 8.84 0.61 -2.16
C TRP A 466 9.51 1.90 -2.64
N LYS A 467 10.74 2.17 -2.19
CA LYS A 467 11.57 3.26 -2.73
C LYS A 467 11.93 3.02 -4.19
N LYS A 468 12.09 1.76 -4.59
CA LYS A 468 12.39 1.38 -5.97
C LYS A 468 11.21 1.57 -6.89
N ASP A 469 10.04 1.05 -6.53
CA ASP A 469 8.80 1.25 -7.25
C ASP A 469 8.44 2.75 -7.43
N SER A 470 9.08 3.67 -6.69
CA SER A 470 8.99 5.13 -6.88
C SER A 470 10.15 5.75 -7.68
N PHE A 471 11.14 4.97 -8.14
CA PHE A 471 12.13 5.42 -9.12
C PHE A 471 11.49 5.66 -10.48
N LEU A 472 12.06 6.66 -11.17
CA LEU A 472 11.52 7.23 -12.40
C LEU A 472 11.28 6.21 -13.52
N PHE A 473 12.09 5.16 -13.58
CA PHE A 473 12.12 4.22 -14.71
C PHE A 473 11.48 2.86 -14.40
N ASN A 474 10.91 2.68 -13.20
CA ASN A 474 10.37 1.39 -12.78
C ASN A 474 9.02 1.09 -13.46
N GLY A 475 8.88 -0.15 -13.95
CA GLY A 475 7.65 -0.63 -14.63
C GLY A 475 7.65 -0.42 -16.15
N ILE A 476 8.74 0.08 -16.73
CA ILE A 476 8.94 0.11 -18.18
C ILE A 476 9.71 -1.12 -18.58
N ASP A 477 9.30 -1.73 -19.69
CA ASP A 477 10.09 -2.73 -20.39
C ASP A 477 11.28 -2.05 -21.08
N LEU A 478 12.21 -1.56 -20.25
CA LEU A 478 13.51 -1.06 -20.68
C LEU A 478 14.23 -2.17 -21.45
N TRP A 479 13.95 -3.44 -21.15
CA TRP A 479 14.48 -4.56 -21.91
C TRP A 479 14.02 -4.51 -23.37
N ASN A 480 12.76 -4.30 -23.71
CA ASN A 480 12.37 -4.12 -25.13
C ASN A 480 12.91 -2.82 -25.77
N VAL A 481 13.16 -1.77 -24.99
CA VAL A 481 13.76 -0.51 -25.47
C VAL A 481 15.28 -0.64 -25.66
N LEU A 482 15.95 -1.45 -24.84
CA LEU A 482 17.42 -1.55 -24.73
C LEU A 482 17.97 -2.87 -25.31
N ALA A 483 17.18 -3.95 -25.40
CA ALA A 483 17.51 -5.25 -25.99
C ALA A 483 17.50 -5.21 -27.52
N CYS A 484 18.13 -4.17 -28.08
CA CYS A 484 18.53 -4.12 -29.47
C CYS A 484 19.75 -5.04 -29.76
N GLY A 485 20.24 -5.79 -28.74
CA GLY A 485 21.50 -6.53 -28.78
C GLY A 485 22.73 -5.62 -28.73
N ASP A 486 22.59 -4.40 -28.19
CA ASP A 486 23.71 -3.46 -28.01
C ASP A 486 24.22 -3.58 -26.55
N PRO A 487 25.45 -4.10 -26.32
CA PRO A 487 26.00 -4.31 -24.97
C PRO A 487 26.02 -3.04 -24.10
N LEU A 488 26.03 -1.86 -24.70
CA LEU A 488 26.07 -0.60 -23.98
C LEU A 488 24.69 -0.11 -23.55
N LEU A 489 23.63 -0.45 -24.30
CA LEU A 489 22.25 -0.27 -23.87
C LEU A 489 21.89 -1.25 -22.74
N GLU A 490 22.43 -2.47 -22.79
CA GLU A 490 22.33 -3.44 -21.69
C GLU A 490 23.02 -2.91 -20.42
N SER A 491 24.22 -2.32 -20.57
CA SER A 491 24.94 -1.67 -19.47
C SER A 491 24.21 -0.43 -18.90
N ILE A 492 23.45 0.31 -19.73
CA ILE A 492 22.61 1.42 -19.28
C ILE A 492 21.37 0.91 -18.55
N GLY A 493 20.83 -0.25 -18.94
CA GLY A 493 19.79 -0.97 -18.19
C GLY A 493 20.24 -1.24 -16.75
N ASP A 494 21.48 -1.71 -16.57
CA ASP A 494 22.11 -1.92 -15.26
C ASP A 494 22.42 -0.61 -14.52
N ILE A 495 22.37 0.55 -15.17
CA ILE A 495 22.53 1.86 -14.50
C ILE A 495 21.16 2.44 -14.11
N LEU A 496 20.17 2.28 -14.98
CA LEU A 496 18.81 2.79 -14.79
C LEU A 496 17.98 1.90 -13.86
N ASP A 497 18.23 0.59 -13.84
CA ASP A 497 17.70 -0.38 -12.89
C ASP A 497 18.77 -1.43 -12.47
N PRO A 498 19.74 -1.06 -11.61
CA PRO A 498 20.94 -1.85 -11.29
C PRO A 498 20.71 -3.17 -10.56
N LYS A 499 19.45 -3.55 -10.31
CA LYS A 499 19.17 -4.88 -9.76
C LYS A 499 18.12 -5.65 -10.56
N ASP A 500 17.61 -5.11 -11.67
CA ASP A 500 16.47 -5.68 -12.39
C ASP A 500 15.30 -5.94 -11.43
N LEU A 501 14.53 -4.90 -11.14
CA LEU A 501 13.37 -4.96 -10.24
C LEU A 501 12.45 -6.17 -10.58
N PRO A 502 12.07 -6.42 -11.85
CA PRO A 502 11.35 -7.64 -12.22
C PRO A 502 11.99 -8.92 -11.67
N SER A 503 13.29 -9.14 -11.91
CA SER A 503 13.99 -10.32 -11.40
C SER A 503 13.99 -10.40 -9.87
N GLU A 504 14.19 -9.28 -9.18
CA GLU A 504 14.20 -9.27 -7.71
C GLU A 504 12.82 -9.55 -7.12
N LEU A 505 11.75 -9.00 -7.70
CA LEU A 505 10.37 -9.33 -7.30
C LEU A 505 10.08 -10.81 -7.52
N VAL A 506 10.46 -11.37 -8.67
CA VAL A 506 10.30 -12.80 -8.97
C VAL A 506 11.11 -13.67 -8.01
N LYS A 507 12.36 -13.30 -7.70
CA LYS A 507 13.18 -14.02 -6.72
C LYS A 507 12.53 -14.02 -5.33
N LYS A 508 12.02 -12.88 -4.86
CA LYS A 508 11.32 -12.77 -3.57
C LYS A 508 10.02 -13.57 -3.56
N MET A 509 9.30 -13.61 -4.67
CA MET A 509 8.13 -14.48 -4.84
C MET A 509 8.51 -15.96 -4.71
N LEU A 510 9.49 -16.44 -5.48
CA LEU A 510 9.93 -17.84 -5.43
C LEU A 510 10.46 -18.22 -4.05
N GLN A 511 11.14 -17.28 -3.39
CA GLN A 511 11.61 -17.42 -2.02
C GLN A 511 10.44 -17.66 -1.04
N LEU A 512 9.32 -16.95 -1.19
CA LEU A 512 8.11 -17.20 -0.38
C LEU A 512 7.49 -18.57 -0.68
N PHE A 513 7.57 -19.05 -1.92
CA PHE A 513 7.10 -20.38 -2.28
C PHE A 513 7.95 -21.48 -1.64
N GLU A 514 9.29 -21.33 -1.65
CA GLU A 514 10.21 -22.25 -0.98
C GLU A 514 9.99 -22.26 0.55
N ASP A 515 9.60 -21.13 1.15
CA ASP A 515 9.34 -21.03 2.60
C ASP A 515 7.95 -21.53 3.02
N ARG A 516 7.06 -21.84 2.08
CA ARG A 516 5.67 -22.19 2.36
C ARG A 516 5.55 -23.32 3.37
N GLU A 517 6.32 -24.40 3.22
CA GLU A 517 6.29 -25.54 4.15
C GLU A 517 6.69 -25.14 5.58
N CYS A 518 7.67 -24.24 5.72
CA CYS A 518 8.07 -23.71 7.02
C CYS A 518 6.94 -22.90 7.66
N ILE A 519 6.28 -22.04 6.88
CA ILE A 519 5.17 -21.19 7.36
C ILE A 519 3.96 -22.06 7.75
N GLU A 520 3.61 -23.07 6.95
CA GLU A 520 2.55 -24.05 7.25
C GLU A 520 2.87 -24.82 8.54
N THR A 521 4.08 -25.38 8.65
CA THR A 521 4.50 -26.16 9.82
C THR A 521 4.52 -25.29 11.09
N LEU A 522 4.95 -24.03 10.99
CA LEU A 522 4.95 -23.09 12.09
C LEU A 522 3.52 -22.74 12.55
N CYS A 523 2.60 -22.55 11.60
CA CYS A 523 1.19 -22.32 11.87
C CYS A 523 0.55 -23.52 12.58
N ASP A 524 0.80 -24.74 12.10
CA ASP A 524 0.28 -25.98 12.70
C ASP A 524 0.82 -26.17 14.12
N MET A 525 2.11 -25.94 14.33
CA MET A 525 2.76 -26.05 15.64
C MET A 525 2.15 -25.08 16.65
N TRP A 526 1.91 -23.84 16.24
CA TRP A 526 1.26 -22.83 17.09
C TRP A 526 -0.19 -23.20 17.43
N GLN A 527 -0.96 -23.72 16.47
CA GLN A 527 -2.34 -24.17 16.71
C GLN A 527 -2.40 -25.34 17.70
N LYS A 528 -1.49 -26.32 17.58
CA LYS A 528 -1.39 -27.44 18.51
C LYS A 528 -1.10 -26.99 19.94
N GLU A 529 -0.12 -26.10 20.12
CA GLU A 529 0.19 -25.54 21.44
C GLU A 529 -1.01 -24.78 22.04
N LYS A 530 -1.71 -24.00 21.22
CA LYS A 530 -2.92 -23.25 21.64
C LYS A 530 -4.06 -24.18 22.06
N GLN A 531 -4.16 -25.36 21.46
CA GLN A 531 -5.13 -26.40 21.83
C GLN A 531 -4.71 -27.21 23.07
N SER A 532 -3.69 -26.74 23.82
CA SER A 532 -3.16 -27.36 25.05
C SER A 532 -2.43 -28.69 24.85
N GLU A 533 -2.04 -29.02 23.62
CA GLU A 533 -1.01 -30.04 23.37
C GLU A 533 0.37 -29.46 23.70
N LYS A 534 0.62 -29.20 25.00
CA LYS A 534 1.91 -28.67 25.48
C LYS A 534 3.06 -29.41 24.82
N ILE A 535 4.01 -28.68 24.27
CA ILE A 535 5.22 -29.22 23.63
C ILE A 535 5.82 -30.37 24.47
N PRO A 536 5.70 -31.64 24.03
CA PRO A 536 6.20 -32.75 24.81
C PRO A 536 7.72 -32.83 24.67
N ASP A 537 8.44 -32.97 25.79
CA ASP A 537 9.92 -33.05 25.82
C ASP A 537 10.52 -34.13 24.87
N ASN A 538 9.74 -35.16 24.52
CA ASN A 538 10.18 -36.33 23.73
C ASN A 538 9.28 -36.68 22.52
N SER A 539 8.47 -35.76 21.99
CA SER A 539 7.63 -36.09 20.82
C SER A 539 8.39 -36.06 19.50
N SER A 540 8.51 -37.23 18.85
CA SER A 540 9.20 -37.37 17.55
C SER A 540 8.58 -36.52 16.43
N GLU A 541 7.28 -36.21 16.52
CA GLU A 541 6.56 -35.37 15.55
C GLU A 541 6.93 -33.89 15.69
N TRP A 542 7.07 -33.40 16.92
CA TRP A 542 7.48 -32.03 17.19
C TRP A 542 8.92 -31.78 16.78
N TYR A 543 9.82 -32.74 16.99
CA TYR A 543 11.21 -32.65 16.51
C TYR A 543 11.29 -32.63 14.98
N LYS A 544 10.50 -33.45 14.26
CA LYS A 544 10.42 -33.40 12.79
C LYS A 544 9.90 -32.03 12.30
N SER A 545 8.87 -31.51 12.96
CA SER A 545 8.30 -30.20 12.64
C SER A 545 9.31 -29.07 12.86
N LYS A 546 10.07 -29.16 13.96
CA LYS A 546 11.18 -28.26 14.25
C LYS A 546 12.29 -28.34 13.20
N GLU A 547 12.71 -29.53 12.78
CA GLU A 547 13.71 -29.70 11.73
C GLU A 547 13.27 -29.01 10.43
N ARG A 548 12.00 -29.20 10.03
CA ARG A 548 11.43 -28.52 8.84
C ARG A 548 11.45 -27.00 8.96
N ILE A 549 11.07 -26.46 10.12
CA ILE A 549 11.07 -25.02 10.37
C ILE A 549 12.49 -24.46 10.38
N VAL A 550 13.41 -25.07 11.14
CA VAL A 550 14.77 -24.54 11.34
C VAL A 550 15.62 -24.63 10.06
N CYS A 551 15.30 -25.54 9.14
CA CYS A 551 15.92 -25.58 7.80
C CYS A 551 15.63 -24.33 6.94
N CYS A 552 14.56 -23.58 7.22
CA CYS A 552 14.29 -22.31 6.54
C CYS A 552 15.11 -21.19 7.17
N ALA A 553 16.04 -20.58 6.42
CA ALA A 553 16.89 -19.50 6.93
C ALA A 553 16.14 -18.30 7.53
N ARG A 554 14.86 -18.12 7.18
CA ARG A 554 14.01 -16.99 7.58
C ARG A 554 12.92 -17.34 8.58
N TRP A 555 12.94 -18.55 9.16
CA TRP A 555 11.91 -18.98 10.11
C TRP A 555 11.72 -18.00 11.28
N GLN A 556 12.78 -17.30 11.67
CA GLN A 556 12.76 -16.29 12.73
C GLN A 556 11.95 -15.05 12.37
N ASP A 557 11.87 -14.70 11.08
CA ASP A 557 11.02 -13.59 10.63
C ASP A 557 9.55 -14.01 10.64
N TYR A 558 9.27 -15.25 10.25
CA TYR A 558 7.92 -15.81 10.32
C TYR A 558 7.42 -16.00 11.75
N SER A 559 8.29 -16.37 12.69
CA SER A 559 7.90 -16.55 14.10
C SER A 559 7.48 -15.24 14.78
N LYS A 560 7.94 -14.09 14.30
CA LYS A 560 7.45 -12.77 14.75
C LYS A 560 5.97 -12.55 14.44
N LEU A 561 5.40 -13.30 13.50
CA LEU A 561 3.98 -13.20 13.12
C LEU A 561 3.04 -13.96 14.07
N LEU A 562 3.58 -14.78 14.99
CA LEU A 562 2.80 -15.58 15.92
C LEU A 562 2.14 -14.74 17.03
N ALA A 563 2.75 -13.62 17.41
CA ALA A 563 2.37 -12.84 18.59
C ALA A 563 1.74 -11.49 18.22
N GLU A 564 0.41 -11.44 18.09
CA GLU A 564 -0.33 -10.16 18.03
C GLU A 564 -1.34 -9.97 19.18
N ASP A 565 -1.86 -11.04 19.79
CA ASP A 565 -2.64 -10.94 21.03
C ASP A 565 -1.69 -11.07 22.24
N PRO A 566 -1.70 -10.11 23.19
CA PRO A 566 -0.97 -10.25 24.45
C PRO A 566 -1.21 -11.56 25.19
N LYS A 567 -2.38 -12.19 25.01
CA LYS A 567 -2.72 -13.50 25.62
C LYS A 567 -1.98 -14.68 24.98
N ASP A 568 -1.56 -14.54 23.73
CA ASP A 568 -0.84 -15.59 23.00
C ASP A 568 0.69 -15.47 23.18
N PHE A 569 1.19 -14.46 23.90
CA PHE A 569 2.63 -14.20 24.06
C PHE A 569 3.37 -15.36 24.73
N GLU A 570 2.81 -15.94 25.80
CA GLU A 570 3.42 -17.09 26.51
C GLU A 570 3.52 -18.33 25.59
N ILE A 571 2.49 -18.58 24.80
CA ILE A 571 2.45 -19.67 23.80
C ILE A 571 3.52 -19.43 22.73
N CYS A 572 3.63 -18.19 22.24
CA CYS A 572 4.62 -17.82 21.25
C CYS A 572 6.04 -17.98 21.78
N GLU A 573 6.32 -17.54 23.01
CA GLU A 573 7.62 -17.71 23.66
C GLU A 573 7.96 -19.20 23.85
N ALA A 574 6.99 -20.04 24.22
CA ALA A 574 7.19 -21.47 24.34
C ALA A 574 7.60 -22.10 23.00
N VAL A 575 6.87 -21.82 21.92
CA VAL A 575 7.19 -22.30 20.57
C VAL A 575 8.56 -21.79 20.09
N VAL A 576 8.83 -20.50 20.24
CA VAL A 576 10.11 -19.90 19.81
C VAL A 576 11.29 -20.44 20.62
N SER A 577 11.12 -20.63 21.93
CA SER A 577 12.15 -21.23 22.79
C SER A 577 12.43 -22.67 22.41
N PHE A 578 11.38 -23.46 22.15
CA PHE A 578 11.53 -24.82 21.65
C PHE A 578 12.30 -24.88 20.33
N LEU A 579 12.01 -23.99 19.38
CA LEU A 579 12.72 -23.91 18.10
C LEU A 579 14.20 -23.52 18.27
N LYS A 580 14.53 -22.65 19.24
CA LYS A 580 15.91 -22.20 19.53
C LYS A 580 16.76 -23.23 20.27
N ASN A 581 16.14 -24.09 21.09
CA ASN A 581 16.89 -25.04 21.92
C ASN A 581 17.63 -26.06 21.05
N VAL A 582 18.95 -26.00 20.96
CA VAL A 582 19.75 -27.00 20.23
C VAL A 582 19.89 -28.25 21.10
N THR A 583 18.81 -29.02 21.27
CA THR A 583 18.92 -30.37 21.83
C THR A 583 19.25 -31.32 20.70
N GLU A 584 20.53 -31.69 20.59
CA GLU A 584 20.92 -32.87 19.81
C GLU A 584 20.08 -34.05 20.29
N PRO A 585 19.43 -34.82 19.39
CA PRO A 585 18.72 -36.02 19.82
C PRO A 585 19.75 -36.93 20.48
N LYS A 586 19.57 -37.21 21.78
CA LYS A 586 20.38 -38.17 22.52
C LYS A 586 20.34 -39.47 21.74
N ARG A 587 21.40 -39.74 20.96
CA ARG A 587 21.57 -41.02 20.27
C ARG A 587 21.46 -42.09 21.34
N LYS A 588 20.39 -42.88 21.30
CA LYS A 588 20.31 -44.11 22.09
C LYS A 588 21.52 -44.94 21.68
N LYS A 589 22.49 -45.06 22.60
CA LYS A 589 23.53 -46.08 22.50
C LYS A 589 22.78 -47.42 22.56
N TYR A 590 22.68 -48.08 21.41
CA TYR A 590 22.28 -49.48 21.33
C TYR A 590 23.44 -50.36 21.80
#